data_AF-A0A090WD67-F1
#
_entry.id   AF-A0A090WD67-F1
#
_cell.length_a   1.000
_cell.length_b   1.000
_cell.length_c   1.000
_cell.angle_alpha   90.00
_cell.angle_beta   90.00
_cell.angle_gamma   90.00
#
_symmetry.space_group_name_H-M   'P 1'
#
loop_
_entity.id
_entity.type
_entity.pdbx_description
1 polymer ?
#
loop_
_entity_poly.entity_id
_entity_poly.type
_entity_poly.pdbx_seq_one_letter_code
_entity_poly.pdbx_strand_id
1 'polypeptide(L)'
;MSCNTNKKQKNETVARPIPTKTTAHPGKKLMKVYCYQCHDATTPEKNRLGPPMIAIKRHYITTKTTKAQFIADMQNWIKNPTEDNAKMHAAVARFGVMSKMVYPESVIKK
;
A
#
# COMPACT_ATOMS: atom_id res chain seq x y z
N MET A 1 -39.97 -11.09 -34.38
CA MET A 1 -39.45 -12.14 -33.47
C MET A 1 -38.70 -11.47 -32.34
N SER A 2 -39.18 -11.67 -31.12
CA SER A 2 -38.72 -11.05 -29.89
C SER A 2 -37.81 -12.03 -29.15
N CYS A 3 -36.61 -11.63 -28.75
CA CYS A 3 -35.76 -12.44 -27.87
C CYS A 3 -35.76 -11.85 -26.46
N ASN A 4 -36.24 -12.68 -25.54
CA ASN A 4 -36.51 -12.41 -24.14
C ASN A 4 -35.39 -12.95 -23.24
N THR A 5 -35.22 -12.28 -22.09
CA THR A 5 -34.66 -12.73 -20.80
C THR A 5 -33.23 -13.26 -20.64
N ASN A 6 -32.35 -12.36 -20.16
CA ASN A 6 -31.80 -12.33 -18.79
C ASN A 6 -31.32 -13.65 -18.14
N LYS A 7 -30.00 -13.83 -18.02
CA LYS A 7 -29.34 -14.48 -16.87
C LYS A 7 -27.96 -13.85 -16.63
N LYS A 8 -27.90 -12.90 -15.69
CA LYS A 8 -26.67 -12.42 -15.05
C LYS A 8 -25.99 -13.61 -14.35
N GLN A 9 -24.87 -14.08 -14.89
CA GLN A 9 -23.97 -14.96 -14.16
C GLN A 9 -23.21 -14.13 -13.13
N LYS A 10 -23.62 -14.27 -11.86
CA LYS A 10 -22.84 -13.81 -10.71
C LYS A 10 -21.64 -14.77 -10.61
N ASN A 11 -20.46 -14.33 -11.03
CA ASN A 11 -19.23 -15.03 -10.66
C ASN A 11 -18.98 -14.79 -9.17
N GLU A 12 -19.48 -15.71 -8.36
CA GLU A 12 -19.08 -15.85 -6.97
C GLU A 12 -17.58 -16.16 -6.96
N THR A 13 -16.80 -15.12 -6.69
CA THR A 13 -15.37 -15.28 -6.48
C THR A 13 -15.22 -16.00 -5.16
N VAL A 14 -14.90 -17.30 -5.22
CA VAL A 14 -14.56 -18.14 -4.07
C VAL A 14 -13.57 -17.39 -3.20
N ALA A 15 -14.06 -16.85 -2.08
CA ALA A 15 -13.23 -16.19 -1.09
C ALA A 15 -12.34 -17.27 -0.48
N ARG A 16 -11.08 -17.36 -0.95
CA ARG A 16 -10.07 -18.17 -0.28
C ARG A 16 -9.99 -17.69 1.17
N PRO A 17 -10.20 -18.56 2.18
CA PRO A 17 -10.08 -18.17 3.57
C PRO A 17 -8.67 -17.64 3.79
N ILE A 18 -8.57 -16.37 4.16
CA ILE A 18 -7.31 -15.74 4.56
C ILE A 18 -6.85 -16.50 5.81
N PRO A 19 -5.68 -17.16 5.80
CA PRO A 19 -5.21 -17.91 6.96
C PRO A 19 -5.03 -16.93 8.14
N THR A 20 -5.93 -17.03 9.13
CA THR A 20 -5.94 -16.25 10.38
C THR A 20 -4.95 -16.80 11.39
N LYS A 21 -3.71 -17.04 10.95
CA LYS A 21 -2.58 -17.24 11.87
C LYS A 21 -1.58 -16.13 11.62
N THR A 22 -1.74 -15.02 12.32
CA THR A 22 -0.77 -13.94 12.30
C THR A 22 -0.34 -13.68 13.73
N THR A 23 0.75 -14.31 14.16
CA THR A 23 1.58 -13.72 15.21
C THR A 23 1.85 -12.28 14.81
N ALA A 24 1.50 -11.33 15.69
CA ALA A 24 1.55 -9.92 15.33
C ALA A 24 2.99 -9.51 14.99
N HIS A 25 3.29 -9.32 13.71
CA HIS A 25 4.61 -8.87 13.28
C HIS A 25 4.91 -7.50 13.92
N PRO A 26 6.10 -7.27 14.51
CA PRO A 26 6.40 -6.02 15.21
C PRO A 26 6.23 -4.79 14.31
N GLY A 27 6.56 -4.91 13.01
CA GLY A 27 6.32 -3.85 12.02
C GLY A 27 4.84 -3.48 11.82
N LYS A 28 3.90 -4.41 12.04
CA LYS A 28 2.45 -4.11 11.95
C LYS A 28 2.02 -3.10 13.02
N LYS A 29 2.64 -3.15 14.21
CA LYS A 29 2.36 -2.17 15.29
C LYS A 29 2.83 -0.77 14.88
N LEU A 30 4.03 -0.66 14.32
CA LEU A 30 4.57 0.62 13.82
C LEU A 30 3.69 1.21 12.70
N MET A 31 3.32 0.38 11.72
CA MET A 31 2.47 0.80 10.61
C MET A 31 1.12 1.36 11.06
N LYS A 32 0.47 0.71 12.04
CA LYS A 32 -0.80 1.18 12.61
C LYS A 32 -0.67 2.56 13.26
N VAL A 33 0.42 2.79 13.97
CA VAL A 33 0.63 4.04 14.72
C VAL A 33 1.04 5.18 13.79
N TYR A 34 1.94 4.92 12.83
CA TYR A 34 2.62 5.99 12.10
C TYR A 34 2.14 6.19 10.66
N CYS A 35 1.50 5.19 10.04
CA CYS A 35 1.29 5.17 8.59
C CYS A 35 -0.19 4.99 8.18
N TYR A 36 -0.98 4.28 8.99
CA TYR A 36 -2.34 3.88 8.61
C TYR A 36 -3.33 5.03 8.55
N GLN A 37 -3.03 6.17 9.17
CA GLN A 37 -3.85 7.37 9.04
C GLN A 37 -4.13 7.72 7.57
N CYS A 38 -3.18 7.45 6.67
CA CYS A 38 -3.35 7.67 5.23
C CYS A 38 -3.37 6.38 4.40
N HIS A 39 -2.73 5.31 4.88
CA HIS A 39 -2.50 4.09 4.11
C HIS A 39 -3.28 2.86 4.62
N ASP A 40 -4.33 3.04 5.42
CA ASP A 40 -5.15 1.92 5.88
C ASP A 40 -5.71 1.12 4.70
N ALA A 41 -5.50 -0.20 4.74
CA ALA A 41 -5.96 -1.12 3.70
C ALA A 41 -7.49 -1.24 3.65
N THR A 42 -8.17 -0.91 4.75
CA THR A 42 -9.62 -1.03 4.91
C THR A 42 -10.38 0.22 4.49
N THR A 43 -9.70 1.38 4.36
CA THR A 43 -10.35 2.62 3.91
C THR A 43 -10.87 2.46 2.47
N PRO A 44 -12.17 2.75 2.21
CA PRO A 44 -12.74 2.72 0.87
C PRO A 44 -11.97 3.63 -0.09
N GLU A 45 -11.84 3.22 -1.34
CA GLU A 45 -10.97 3.89 -2.32
C GLU A 45 -11.20 5.41 -2.41
N LYS A 46 -12.47 5.84 -2.45
CA LYS A 46 -12.86 7.25 -2.55
C LYS A 46 -12.43 8.12 -1.36
N ASN A 47 -12.13 7.50 -0.22
CA ASN A 47 -11.78 8.20 1.03
C ASN A 47 -10.29 8.02 1.40
N ARG A 48 -9.49 7.40 0.52
CA ARG A 48 -8.06 7.18 0.80
C ARG A 48 -7.28 8.48 0.67
N LEU A 49 -6.41 8.72 1.63
CA LEU A 49 -5.47 9.85 1.63
C LEU A 49 -4.09 9.46 1.09
N GLY A 50 -3.84 8.17 0.91
CA GLY A 50 -2.60 7.66 0.33
C GLY A 50 -2.83 6.36 -0.45
N PRO A 51 -1.83 5.93 -1.25
CA PRO A 51 -1.91 4.70 -2.00
C PRO A 51 -2.02 3.48 -1.07
N PRO A 52 -2.73 2.42 -1.46
CA PRO A 52 -2.79 1.21 -0.67
C PRO A 52 -1.41 0.53 -0.59
N MET A 53 -1.09 -0.06 0.56
CA MET A 53 0.20 -0.72 0.81
C MET A 53 0.54 -1.84 -0.17
N ILE A 54 -0.48 -2.51 -0.76
CA ILE A 54 -0.26 -3.52 -1.79
C ILE A 54 0.32 -2.93 -3.09
N ALA A 55 -0.06 -1.70 -3.45
CA ALA A 55 0.50 -1.02 -4.60
C ALA A 55 1.95 -0.61 -4.32
N ILE A 56 2.22 -0.06 -3.14
CA ILE A 56 3.60 0.26 -2.70
C ILE A 56 4.48 -0.98 -2.81
N LYS A 57 4.04 -2.12 -2.27
CA LYS A 57 4.77 -3.38 -2.35
C LYS A 57 5.13 -3.76 -3.81
N ARG A 58 4.17 -3.64 -4.74
CA ARG A 58 4.39 -3.99 -6.16
C ARG A 58 5.41 -3.10 -6.85
N HIS A 59 5.43 -1.81 -6.53
CA HIS A 59 6.38 -0.87 -7.13
C HIS A 59 7.78 -0.95 -6.51
N TYR A 60 7.87 -1.24 -5.21
CA TYR A 60 9.15 -1.28 -4.51
C TYR A 60 9.82 -2.66 -4.51
N ILE A 61 9.06 -3.75 -4.61
CA ILE A 61 9.59 -5.11 -4.52
C ILE A 61 9.35 -5.84 -5.86
N THR A 62 10.45 -6.13 -6.54
CA THR A 62 10.52 -6.98 -7.74
C THR A 62 11.27 -8.27 -7.42
N THR A 63 11.39 -9.19 -8.39
CA THR A 63 12.18 -10.42 -8.25
C THR A 63 13.67 -10.17 -8.00
N LYS A 64 14.18 -8.98 -8.34
CA LYS A 64 15.58 -8.59 -8.18
C LYS A 64 15.83 -7.70 -6.96
N THR A 65 14.77 -7.25 -6.27
CA THR A 65 14.91 -6.32 -5.15
C THR A 65 15.44 -7.05 -3.91
N THR A 66 16.59 -6.63 -3.40
CA THR A 66 17.09 -7.10 -2.11
C THR A 66 16.42 -6.38 -0.95
N LYS A 67 16.43 -6.99 0.24
CA LYS A 67 15.91 -6.36 1.46
C LYS A 67 16.61 -5.02 1.75
N ALA A 68 17.93 -4.95 1.55
CA ALA A 68 18.70 -3.73 1.78
C ALA A 68 18.29 -2.59 0.84
N GLN A 69 18.11 -2.89 -0.45
CA GLN A 69 17.61 -1.91 -1.43
C GLN A 69 16.22 -1.43 -1.07
N PHE A 70 15.31 -2.35 -0.72
CA PHE A 70 13.96 -1.99 -0.30
C PHE A 70 13.96 -1.02 0.90
N ILE A 71 14.76 -1.32 1.93
CA ILE A 71 14.86 -0.46 3.12
C ILE A 71 15.42 0.91 2.74
N ALA A 72 16.51 0.96 1.95
CA ALA A 72 17.12 2.21 1.53
C ALA A 72 16.15 3.07 0.70
N ASP A 73 15.45 2.46 -0.25
CA ASP A 73 14.46 3.14 -1.08
C ASP A 73 13.31 3.73 -0.24
N MET A 74 12.77 2.94 0.69
CA MET A 74 11.70 3.37 1.58
C MET A 74 12.17 4.49 2.52
N GLN A 75 13.37 4.37 3.09
CA GLN A 75 13.93 5.41 3.96
C GLN A 75 14.19 6.71 3.20
N ASN A 76 14.73 6.63 1.98
CA ASN A 76 14.96 7.79 1.12
C ASN A 76 13.64 8.52 0.82
N TRP A 77 12.60 7.76 0.45
CA TRP A 77 11.27 8.31 0.22
C TRP A 77 10.67 8.95 1.48
N ILE A 78 10.73 8.27 2.63
CA ILE A 78 10.13 8.78 3.88
C ILE A 78 10.85 10.03 4.39
N LYS A 79 12.19 10.08 4.27
CA LYS A 79 13.01 11.19 4.75
C LYS A 79 12.93 12.43 3.86
N ASN A 80 12.71 12.26 2.57
CA ASN A 80 12.62 13.36 1.63
C ASN A 80 11.66 13.06 0.47
N PRO A 81 10.35 12.99 0.71
CA PRO A 81 9.38 12.74 -0.35
C PRO A 81 9.31 13.97 -1.27
N THR A 82 9.57 13.77 -2.56
CA THR A 82 9.50 14.81 -3.60
C THR A 82 8.87 14.21 -4.87
N GLU A 83 8.40 15.04 -5.80
CA GLU A 83 7.86 14.50 -7.06
C GLU A 83 8.92 13.75 -7.87
N ASP A 84 10.15 14.28 -7.90
CA ASP A 84 11.26 13.76 -8.70
C ASP A 84 11.74 12.38 -8.25
N ASN A 85 11.77 12.13 -6.93
CA ASN A 85 12.23 10.86 -6.39
C ASN A 85 11.11 9.84 -6.14
N ALA A 86 9.90 10.12 -6.61
CA ALA A 86 8.77 9.23 -6.44
C ALA A 86 8.86 8.01 -7.36
N LYS A 87 8.92 6.80 -6.79
CA LYS A 87 8.76 5.55 -7.59
C LYS A 87 7.32 5.33 -8.08
N MET A 88 6.36 6.11 -7.55
CA MET A 88 4.93 5.99 -7.82
C MET A 88 4.35 7.33 -8.28
N HIS A 89 4.81 7.86 -9.40
CA HIS A 89 4.35 9.17 -9.93
C HIS A 89 2.82 9.27 -10.06
N ALA A 90 2.13 8.20 -10.48
CA ALA A 90 0.67 8.20 -10.55
C ALA A 90 0.00 8.33 -9.16
N ALA A 91 0.64 7.83 -8.10
CA ALA A 91 0.15 8.03 -6.74
C ALA A 91 0.39 9.47 -6.28
N VAL A 92 1.54 10.06 -6.62
CA VAL A 92 1.81 11.47 -6.34
C VAL A 92 0.83 12.38 -7.08
N ALA A 93 0.54 12.12 -8.36
CA ALA A 93 -0.44 12.88 -9.13
C ALA A 93 -1.87 12.78 -8.53
N ARG A 94 -2.21 11.65 -7.91
CA ARG A 94 -3.55 11.42 -7.33
C ARG A 94 -3.69 11.92 -5.88
N PHE A 95 -2.69 11.69 -5.05
CA PHE A 95 -2.76 11.93 -3.59
C PHE A 95 -1.89 13.10 -3.13
N GLY A 96 -1.10 13.69 -4.03
CA GLY A 96 -0.04 14.63 -3.70
C GLY A 96 1.23 13.92 -3.21
N VAL A 97 2.27 14.72 -2.98
CA VAL A 97 3.51 14.25 -2.34
C VAL A 97 3.21 13.93 -0.88
N MET A 98 3.71 12.78 -0.41
CA MET A 98 3.58 12.39 0.99
C MET A 98 4.21 13.46 1.89
N SER A 99 3.50 13.92 2.91
CA SER A 99 4.07 14.89 3.85
C SER A 99 5.33 14.32 4.52
N LYS A 100 6.38 15.13 4.61
CA LYS A 100 7.61 14.77 5.32
C LYS A 100 7.35 14.72 6.82
N MET A 101 7.27 13.51 7.36
CA MET A 101 7.04 13.26 8.79
C MET A 101 8.36 12.99 9.50
N VAL A 102 8.55 13.60 10.68
CA VAL A 102 9.73 13.35 11.51
C VAL A 102 9.48 12.10 12.34
N TYR A 103 9.96 10.95 11.87
CA TYR A 103 9.90 9.69 12.61
C TYR A 103 11.21 9.40 13.34
N PRO A 104 11.15 8.75 14.51
CA PRO A 104 12.34 8.10 15.08
C PRO A 104 12.91 7.09 14.08
N GLU A 105 14.24 7.02 13.95
CA GLU A 105 14.91 6.07 13.03
C GLU A 105 14.47 4.62 13.26
N SER A 106 14.17 4.25 14.52
CA SER A 106 13.69 2.91 14.88
C SER A 106 12.38 2.50 14.19
N VAL A 107 11.56 3.46 13.74
CA VAL A 107 10.29 3.21 13.04
C VAL A 107 10.53 2.76 11.60
N ILE A 108 11.60 3.26 10.96
CA ILE A 108 11.88 3.07 9.53
C ILE A 108 13.13 2.23 9.26
N LYS A 109 13.70 1.58 10.29
CA LYS A 109 15.03 0.93 10.21
C LYS A 109 15.07 -0.43 9.51
N LYS A 110 13.99 -1.23 9.54
CA LYS A 110 14.07 -2.69 9.31
C LYS A 110 12.97 -3.27 8.42
#